data_AF-A0A2V9BKR6-F1
#
_entry.id   AF-A0A2V9BKR6-F1
#
_cell.length_a   1.000
_cell.length_b   1.000
_cell.length_c   1.000
_cell.angle_alpha   90.00
_cell.angle_beta   90.00
_cell.angle_gamma   90.00
#
_symmetry.space_group_name_H-M   'P 1'
#
loop_
_entity.id
_entity.type
_entity.pdbx_description
1 polymer ?
#
loop_
_entity_poly.entity_id
_entity_poly.type
_entity_poly.pdbx_seq_one_letter_code
_entity_poly.pdbx_strand_id
1 'polypeptide(L)'
;MKNLLRALILCMPLLLSGCAVQGPPGSRAQFADVAQKLRAFPPDRKFFVSPSLLGSASVVDRTPMDLKMEFANGWPITPGTTQYQRLMRTNYPVPFLLSLLKDPDPKIRTLAAAALVAKGDPRLQRHLGPLLVDQTPTFDVITTLPTDNYRPPHYTPQTVAMAVLQLVEKRTKEFFDRYWDIHATREYCGDWFLWQFRHQEFASVARQGIQTIASPDRELIALWIGSGRSDFQNERYSGYTNVELLAAAKHLGRENVLSVLRNRPPTADPDVLQNSSPGTYSFQHYSEMGHFLLAHAKELLESSDADALLDQETAERARKNSQEPVHREWWP
;
A
#
# COMPACT_ATOMS: atom_id res chain seq x y z
N MET A 1 13.82 -39.32 -42.56
CA MET A 1 13.83 -39.26 -41.08
C MET A 1 12.45 -38.93 -40.54
N LYS A 2 11.48 -39.82 -40.84
CA LYS A 2 10.14 -39.85 -40.27
C LYS A 2 10.08 -41.24 -39.63
N ASN A 3 9.99 -41.32 -38.31
CA ASN A 3 9.72 -42.51 -37.46
C ASN A 3 10.53 -42.44 -36.15
N LEU A 4 10.11 -41.60 -35.19
CA LEU A 4 10.51 -41.74 -33.78
C LEU A 4 9.61 -40.91 -32.85
N LEU A 5 8.29 -41.05 -32.95
CA LEU A 5 7.38 -40.38 -32.00
C LEU A 5 5.99 -41.07 -31.93
N ARG A 6 5.96 -42.37 -31.63
CA ARG A 6 4.73 -43.13 -31.35
C ARG A 6 5.05 -44.38 -30.53
N ALA A 7 5.31 -44.21 -29.23
CA ALA A 7 5.20 -45.27 -28.22
C ALA A 7 5.56 -44.70 -26.83
N LEU A 8 4.57 -44.17 -26.11
CA LEU A 8 4.54 -44.08 -24.63
C LEU A 8 3.22 -43.40 -24.21
N ILE A 9 2.10 -44.06 -24.51
CA ILE A 9 0.80 -43.80 -23.88
C ILE A 9 0.25 -45.17 -23.53
N LEU A 10 0.51 -45.64 -22.31
CA LEU A 10 -0.16 -46.79 -21.71
C LEU A 10 -0.06 -46.69 -20.18
N CYS A 11 -1.23 -46.43 -19.58
CA CYS A 11 -1.69 -46.87 -18.26
C CYS A 11 -0.79 -46.71 -17.03
N MET A 12 -1.01 -45.63 -16.28
CA MET A 12 -0.92 -45.65 -14.81
C MET A 12 -2.21 -45.07 -14.20
N PRO A 13 -3.00 -45.86 -13.44
CA PRO A 13 -4.01 -45.29 -12.57
C PRO A 13 -3.30 -44.75 -11.33
N LEU A 14 -3.11 -43.42 -11.29
CA LEU A 14 -2.73 -42.70 -10.08
C LEU A 14 -3.86 -42.84 -9.05
N LEU A 15 -3.71 -43.79 -8.13
CA LEU A 15 -4.40 -43.80 -6.85
C LEU A 15 -4.03 -42.50 -6.11
N LEU A 16 -4.86 -41.46 -6.26
CA LEU A 16 -4.90 -40.31 -5.37
C LEU A 16 -5.52 -40.75 -4.03
N SER A 17 -4.82 -41.63 -3.30
CA SER A 17 -5.04 -41.77 -1.86
C SER A 17 -4.54 -40.48 -1.22
N GLY A 18 -5.49 -39.62 -0.88
CA GLY A 18 -5.23 -38.37 -0.17
C GLY A 18 -4.48 -38.66 1.13
N CYS A 19 -3.17 -38.47 1.10
CA CYS A 19 -2.40 -38.23 2.31
C CYS A 19 -2.94 -36.93 2.92
N ALA A 20 -3.91 -37.07 3.83
CA ALA A 20 -4.22 -36.01 4.76
C ALA A 20 -2.93 -35.72 5.52
N VAL A 21 -2.22 -34.67 5.12
CA VAL A 21 -1.08 -34.13 5.85
C VAL A 21 -1.60 -33.90 7.27
N GLN A 22 -1.24 -34.79 8.20
CA GLN A 22 -1.57 -34.63 9.60
C GLN A 22 -0.79 -33.39 10.06
N GLY A 23 -1.49 -32.26 10.10
CA GLY A 23 -0.93 -31.03 10.62
C GLY A 23 -0.43 -31.26 12.05
N PRO A 24 0.52 -30.43 12.53
CA PRO A 24 1.07 -30.57 13.87
C PRO A 24 -0.06 -30.69 14.92
N PRO A 25 0.11 -31.56 15.93
CA PRO A 25 -0.89 -31.76 16.97
C PRO A 25 -1.25 -30.41 17.61
N GLY A 26 -2.56 -30.13 17.73
CA GLY A 26 -3.10 -28.85 18.22
C GLY A 26 -3.57 -27.88 17.13
N SER A 27 -3.20 -28.09 15.86
CA SER A 27 -3.58 -27.19 14.74
C SER A 27 -5.09 -27.01 14.55
N ARG A 28 -5.89 -28.08 14.75
CA ARG A 28 -7.36 -28.02 14.63
C ARG A 28 -8.02 -27.19 15.74
N ALA A 29 -7.55 -27.31 16.98
CA ALA A 29 -8.07 -26.53 18.11
C ALA A 29 -7.71 -25.05 17.96
N GLN A 30 -6.48 -24.75 17.55
CA GLN A 30 -6.03 -23.38 17.27
C GLN A 30 -6.79 -22.75 16.10
N PHE A 31 -7.01 -23.50 15.02
CA PHE A 31 -7.84 -23.04 13.90
C PHE A 31 -9.27 -22.70 14.36
N ALA A 32 -9.88 -23.58 15.16
CA ALA A 32 -11.22 -23.36 15.70
C ALA A 32 -11.28 -22.12 16.60
N ASP A 33 -10.27 -21.88 17.42
CA ASP A 33 -10.13 -20.67 18.26
C ASP A 33 -10.03 -19.40 17.40
N VAL A 34 -9.19 -19.38 16.36
CA VAL A 34 -9.10 -18.23 15.44
C VAL A 34 -10.45 -17.97 14.76
N ALA A 35 -11.08 -19.03 14.22
CA ALA A 35 -12.38 -18.91 13.57
C ALA A 35 -13.45 -18.38 14.54
N GLN A 36 -13.46 -18.86 15.79
CA GLN A 36 -14.38 -18.38 16.82
C GLN A 36 -14.14 -16.91 17.17
N LYS A 37 -12.88 -16.48 17.29
CA LYS A 37 -12.52 -15.07 17.53
C LYS A 37 -12.97 -14.16 16.40
N LEU A 38 -12.85 -14.59 15.14
CA LEU A 38 -13.38 -13.85 14.00
C LEU A 38 -14.91 -13.82 14.01
N ARG A 39 -15.59 -14.92 14.34
CA ARG A 39 -17.07 -14.96 14.46
C ARG A 39 -17.61 -14.13 15.62
N ALA A 40 -16.83 -13.96 16.68
CA ALA A 40 -17.15 -13.09 17.80
C ALA A 40 -16.94 -11.60 17.47
N PHE A 41 -16.43 -11.27 16.27
CA PHE A 41 -16.35 -9.88 15.83
C PHE A 41 -17.78 -9.31 15.73
N PRO A 42 -18.10 -8.19 16.40
CA PRO A 42 -19.49 -7.80 16.53
C PRO A 42 -20.09 -7.44 15.15
N PRO A 43 -21.26 -8.01 14.80
CA PRO A 43 -21.80 -7.95 13.44
C PRO A 43 -22.32 -6.56 13.04
N ASP A 44 -22.52 -5.68 14.02
CA ASP A 44 -22.94 -4.28 13.93
C ASP A 44 -21.77 -3.30 13.73
N ARG A 45 -20.53 -3.79 13.84
CA ARG A 45 -19.30 -3.00 13.75
C ARG A 45 -18.80 -2.96 12.32
N LYS A 46 -18.37 -1.77 11.88
CA LYS A 46 -18.28 -1.43 10.45
C LYS A 46 -16.84 -1.14 10.08
N PHE A 47 -16.46 -1.69 8.94
CA PHE A 47 -15.06 -2.05 8.66
C PHE A 47 -14.31 -1.02 7.83
N PHE A 48 -15.02 -0.21 7.04
CA PHE A 48 -14.39 0.64 6.04
C PHE A 48 -15.05 2.01 5.97
N VAL A 49 -14.21 3.04 5.89
CA VAL A 49 -14.60 4.38 5.46
C VAL A 49 -14.48 4.39 3.93
N SER A 50 -15.54 4.81 3.23
CA SER A 50 -15.52 4.85 1.77
C SER A 50 -14.36 5.73 1.27
N PRO A 51 -13.54 5.28 0.29
CA PRO A 51 -12.52 6.13 -0.33
C PRO A 51 -13.07 7.41 -0.96
N SER A 52 -14.35 7.42 -1.38
CA SER A 52 -15.01 8.62 -1.91
C SER A 52 -15.13 9.74 -0.87
N LEU A 53 -15.20 9.40 0.42
CA LEU A 53 -15.18 10.38 1.52
C LEU A 53 -13.82 11.05 1.67
N LEU A 54 -12.76 10.41 1.22
CA LEU A 54 -11.42 10.95 1.25
C LEU A 54 -11.16 11.86 0.03
N GLY A 55 -11.76 11.56 -1.13
CA GLY A 55 -11.44 12.22 -2.40
C GLY A 55 -12.41 13.30 -2.92
N SER A 56 -13.59 13.50 -2.33
CA SER A 56 -14.62 14.38 -2.93
C SER A 56 -15.00 15.63 -2.13
N ALA A 57 -14.27 15.98 -1.07
CA ALA A 57 -14.47 17.28 -0.45
C ALA A 57 -13.94 18.35 -1.40
N SER A 58 -14.82 18.95 -2.19
CA SER A 58 -14.58 20.29 -2.75
C SER A 58 -14.50 21.26 -1.56
N VAL A 59 -13.31 21.37 -0.97
CA VAL A 59 -12.97 22.33 0.08
C VAL A 59 -12.93 23.71 -0.56
N VAL A 60 -14.10 24.27 -0.86
CA VAL A 60 -14.18 25.63 -1.42
C VAL A 60 -14.29 26.68 -0.32
N ASP A 61 -14.57 26.34 0.95
CA ASP A 61 -14.81 27.36 1.99
C ASP A 61 -14.35 27.02 3.43
N ARG A 62 -13.51 26.00 3.64
CA ARG A 62 -12.95 25.74 5.00
C ARG A 62 -11.48 26.13 5.06
N THR A 63 -11.13 26.98 6.02
CA THR A 63 -9.72 27.33 6.25
C THR A 63 -8.98 26.08 6.76
N PRO A 64 -7.70 25.86 6.37
CA PRO A 64 -6.93 24.70 6.80
C PRO A 64 -6.70 24.56 8.31
N MET A 65 -7.13 25.52 9.13
CA MET A 65 -6.93 25.49 10.59
C MET A 65 -8.04 24.76 11.34
N ASP A 66 -9.30 24.81 10.87
CA ASP A 66 -10.43 24.22 11.59
C ASP A 66 -10.46 22.69 11.50
N LEU A 67 -9.91 22.12 10.42
CA LEU A 67 -9.75 20.67 10.26
C LEU A 67 -8.59 20.11 11.12
N LYS A 68 -7.59 20.93 11.49
CA LYS A 68 -6.39 20.47 12.24
C LYS A 68 -6.71 20.05 13.67
N MET A 69 -7.71 20.67 14.31
CA MET A 69 -8.06 20.35 15.70
C MET A 69 -8.91 19.08 15.84
N GLU A 70 -9.64 18.67 14.81
CA GLU A 70 -10.47 17.47 14.86
C GLU A 70 -9.70 16.20 14.48
N PHE A 71 -8.72 16.29 13.58
CA PHE A 71 -7.89 15.12 13.20
C PHE A 71 -6.74 14.83 14.17
N ALA A 72 -6.16 15.85 14.81
CA ALA A 72 -5.10 15.67 15.81
C ALA A 72 -5.60 15.02 17.12
N ASN A 73 -6.91 15.09 17.40
CA ASN A 73 -7.54 14.48 18.58
C ASN A 73 -8.06 13.05 18.34
N GLY A 74 -7.68 12.44 17.20
CA GLY A 74 -8.14 11.11 16.80
C GLY A 74 -9.52 11.19 16.17
N TRP A 75 -9.64 10.67 14.95
CA TRP A 75 -10.94 10.39 14.34
C TRP A 75 -11.91 9.82 15.38
N PRO A 76 -13.18 10.26 15.44
CA PRO A 76 -14.16 9.61 16.30
C PRO A 76 -14.09 8.12 15.99
N ILE A 77 -13.65 7.35 16.99
CA ILE A 77 -13.38 5.90 16.89
C ILE A 77 -14.62 5.31 16.26
N THR A 78 -14.56 5.03 14.97
CA THR A 78 -15.70 4.50 14.24
C THR A 78 -16.09 3.22 14.97
N PRO A 79 -17.39 2.97 15.25
CA PRO A 79 -17.78 1.77 15.96
C PRO A 79 -17.19 0.52 15.30
N GLY A 80 -16.15 -0.04 15.93
CA GLY A 80 -15.40 -1.19 15.38
C GLY A 80 -13.90 -0.95 15.28
N THR A 81 -13.41 0.28 15.32
CA THR A 81 -11.98 0.59 15.13
C THR A 81 -11.10 -0.08 16.18
N THR A 82 -11.49 -0.11 17.47
CA THR A 82 -10.68 -0.82 18.50
C THR A 82 -10.62 -2.32 18.25
N GLN A 83 -11.73 -2.95 17.86
CA GLN A 83 -11.79 -4.38 17.54
C GLN A 83 -11.00 -4.68 16.27
N TYR A 84 -11.09 -3.81 15.27
CA TYR A 84 -10.33 -3.89 14.03
C TYR A 84 -8.84 -3.75 14.29
N GLN A 85 -8.40 -2.71 15.02
CA GLN A 85 -7.01 -2.54 15.43
C GLN A 85 -6.51 -3.74 16.22
N ARG A 86 -7.32 -4.30 17.13
CA ARG A 86 -6.98 -5.54 17.85
C ARG A 86 -6.82 -6.71 16.88
N LEU A 87 -7.73 -6.87 15.92
CA LEU A 87 -7.66 -7.90 14.88
C LEU A 87 -6.35 -7.77 14.09
N MET A 88 -6.03 -6.56 13.64
CA MET A 88 -4.83 -6.24 12.86
C MET A 88 -3.54 -6.49 13.65
N ARG A 89 -3.53 -6.17 14.95
CA ARG A 89 -2.40 -6.42 15.85
C ARG A 89 -2.27 -7.89 16.26
N THR A 90 -3.33 -8.67 16.11
CA THR A 90 -3.29 -10.08 16.51
C THR A 90 -2.50 -10.87 15.46
N ASN A 91 -1.38 -11.45 15.88
CA ASN A 91 -0.51 -12.22 15.00
C ASN A 91 -1.07 -13.63 14.71
N TYR A 92 -2.25 -13.72 14.09
CA TYR A 92 -2.84 -15.01 13.70
C TYR A 92 -1.93 -15.79 12.72
N PRO A 93 -1.83 -17.13 12.85
CA PRO A 93 -1.05 -17.92 11.90
C PRO A 93 -1.57 -17.81 10.47
N VAL A 94 -0.67 -17.50 9.53
CA VAL A 94 -0.99 -17.34 8.10
C VAL A 94 -1.75 -18.54 7.52
N PRO A 95 -1.39 -19.82 7.77
CA PRO A 95 -2.13 -20.95 7.22
C PRO A 95 -3.61 -21.00 7.64
N PHE A 96 -3.92 -20.50 8.85
CA PHE A 96 -5.30 -20.44 9.32
C PHE A 96 -6.07 -19.32 8.61
N LEU A 97 -5.47 -18.15 8.46
CA LEU A 97 -6.08 -17.04 7.72
C LEU A 97 -6.35 -17.42 6.26
N LEU A 98 -5.39 -18.08 5.58
CA LEU A 98 -5.56 -18.57 4.21
C LEU A 98 -6.71 -19.57 4.08
N SER A 99 -6.91 -20.40 5.09
CA SER A 99 -8.04 -21.34 5.14
C SER A 99 -9.38 -20.61 5.34
N LEU A 100 -9.39 -19.56 6.16
CA LEU A 100 -10.58 -18.75 6.45
C LEU A 100 -11.02 -17.85 5.30
N LEU A 101 -10.17 -17.60 4.30
CA LEU A 101 -10.60 -16.98 3.04
C LEU A 101 -11.66 -17.81 2.27
N LYS A 102 -11.84 -19.08 2.64
CA LYS A 102 -12.85 -19.98 2.06
C LYS A 102 -14.02 -20.27 3.00
N ASP A 103 -14.11 -19.59 4.14
CA ASP A 103 -15.18 -19.80 5.11
C ASP A 103 -16.56 -19.48 4.47
N PRO A 104 -17.62 -20.26 4.75
CA PRO A 104 -18.96 -20.00 4.21
C PRO A 104 -19.50 -18.63 4.61
N ASP A 105 -19.13 -18.08 5.77
CA ASP A 105 -19.55 -16.76 6.22
C ASP A 105 -18.74 -15.64 5.51
N PRO A 106 -19.38 -14.77 4.71
CA PRO A 106 -18.70 -13.67 4.00
C PRO A 106 -18.01 -12.69 4.94
N LYS A 107 -18.52 -12.49 6.16
CA LYS A 107 -17.86 -11.63 7.14
C LYS A 107 -16.51 -12.22 7.54
N ILE A 108 -16.45 -13.53 7.77
CA ILE A 108 -15.19 -14.22 8.12
C ILE A 108 -14.16 -14.12 7.00
N ARG A 109 -14.59 -14.24 5.73
CA ARG A 109 -13.69 -14.03 4.58
C ARG A 109 -13.12 -12.61 4.56
N THR A 110 -13.94 -11.58 4.79
CA THR A 110 -13.49 -10.19 4.88
C THR A 110 -12.53 -9.96 6.06
N LEU A 111 -12.82 -10.51 7.24
CA LEU A 111 -11.94 -10.42 8.41
C LEU A 111 -10.59 -11.10 8.18
N ALA A 112 -10.59 -12.27 7.57
CA ALA A 112 -9.38 -13.03 7.24
C ALA A 112 -8.54 -12.27 6.19
N ALA A 113 -9.17 -11.67 5.19
CA ALA A 113 -8.50 -10.81 4.22
C ALA A 113 -7.83 -9.62 4.90
N ALA A 114 -8.54 -8.89 5.78
CA ALA A 114 -7.99 -7.77 6.52
C ALA A 114 -6.79 -8.19 7.38
N ALA A 115 -6.92 -9.29 8.12
CA ALA A 115 -5.84 -9.82 8.95
C ALA A 115 -4.62 -10.28 8.15
N LEU A 116 -4.80 -10.73 6.90
CA LEU A 116 -3.69 -11.04 5.98
C LEU A 116 -3.00 -9.77 5.48
N VAL A 117 -3.76 -8.75 5.09
CA VAL A 117 -3.19 -7.46 4.67
C VAL A 117 -2.36 -6.85 5.80
N ALA A 118 -2.87 -6.88 7.04
CA ALA A 118 -2.13 -6.42 8.22
C ALA A 118 -0.83 -7.17 8.53
N LYS A 119 -0.57 -8.34 7.91
CA LYS A 119 0.72 -9.02 8.07
C LYS A 119 1.87 -8.25 7.48
N GLY A 120 1.62 -7.31 6.56
CA GLY A 120 2.72 -6.59 5.96
C GLY A 120 3.56 -7.43 5.00
N ASP A 121 3.10 -8.62 4.58
CA ASP A 121 3.81 -9.43 3.60
C ASP A 121 3.11 -9.31 2.23
N PRO A 122 3.72 -8.64 1.23
CA PRO A 122 3.09 -8.44 -0.06
C PRO A 122 2.72 -9.79 -0.69
N ARG A 123 3.54 -10.84 -0.54
CA ARG A 123 3.31 -12.17 -1.14
C ARG A 123 2.00 -12.82 -0.70
N LEU A 124 1.43 -12.40 0.43
CA LEU A 124 0.15 -12.91 0.91
C LEU A 124 -1.04 -12.34 0.11
N GLN A 125 -0.88 -11.18 -0.53
CA GLN A 125 -1.97 -10.53 -1.27
C GLN A 125 -2.43 -11.33 -2.49
N ARG A 126 -1.57 -12.15 -3.11
CA ARG A 126 -1.99 -13.06 -4.20
C ARG A 126 -3.18 -13.94 -3.83
N HIS A 127 -3.30 -14.27 -2.54
CA HIS A 127 -4.37 -15.12 -2.03
C HIS A 127 -5.71 -14.39 -1.95
N LEU A 128 -5.73 -13.06 -2.12
CA LEU A 128 -6.94 -12.22 -2.14
C LEU A 128 -7.59 -12.19 -3.53
N GLY A 129 -6.87 -12.51 -4.61
CA GLY A 129 -7.38 -12.49 -5.99
C GLY A 129 -8.74 -13.18 -6.18
N PRO A 130 -8.96 -14.40 -5.65
CA PRO A 130 -10.26 -15.07 -5.72
C PRO A 130 -11.42 -14.31 -5.04
N LEU A 131 -11.14 -13.49 -4.02
CA LEU A 131 -12.18 -12.72 -3.32
C LEU A 131 -12.62 -11.48 -4.12
N LEU A 132 -11.85 -11.04 -5.11
CA LEU A 132 -12.15 -9.84 -5.92
C LEU A 132 -13.35 -10.03 -6.86
N VAL A 133 -13.90 -11.24 -6.95
CA VAL A 133 -15.13 -11.54 -7.68
C VAL A 133 -16.27 -12.00 -6.76
N ASP A 134 -16.02 -12.06 -5.45
CA ASP A 134 -17.00 -12.51 -4.46
C ASP A 134 -18.07 -11.42 -4.21
N GLN A 135 -19.26 -11.64 -4.79
CA GLN A 135 -20.41 -10.73 -4.69
C GLN A 135 -21.27 -10.96 -3.44
N THR A 136 -20.84 -11.82 -2.52
CA THR A 136 -21.61 -12.08 -1.30
C THR A 136 -21.62 -10.82 -0.41
N PRO A 137 -22.77 -10.37 0.10
CA PRO A 137 -22.85 -9.25 1.02
C PRO A 137 -22.01 -9.48 2.29
N THR A 138 -21.28 -8.45 2.72
CA THR A 138 -20.46 -8.47 3.94
C THR A 138 -20.80 -7.27 4.84
N PHE A 139 -19.87 -6.80 5.66
CA PHE A 139 -19.99 -5.55 6.43
C PHE A 139 -20.35 -4.37 5.54
N ASP A 140 -21.31 -3.54 5.96
CA ASP A 140 -21.60 -2.25 5.32
C ASP A 140 -20.41 -1.29 5.36
N VAL A 141 -20.33 -0.40 4.37
CA VAL A 141 -19.39 0.73 4.32
C VAL A 141 -20.05 2.02 4.81
N ILE A 142 -19.28 2.89 5.47
CA ILE A 142 -19.72 4.24 5.85
C ILE A 142 -19.55 5.18 4.64
N THR A 143 -20.63 5.86 4.24
CA THR A 143 -20.64 6.74 3.07
C THR A 143 -20.79 8.23 3.39
N THR A 144 -21.06 8.59 4.65
CA THR A 144 -21.03 9.97 5.14
C THR A 144 -20.27 10.06 6.44
N LEU A 145 -19.22 10.87 6.49
CA LEU A 145 -18.53 11.17 7.75
C LEU A 145 -19.45 11.99 8.67
N PRO A 146 -19.36 11.81 9.99
CA PRO A 146 -19.99 12.72 10.93
C PRO A 146 -19.37 14.11 10.75
N THR A 147 -20.19 15.09 10.36
CA THR A 147 -19.82 16.52 10.34
C THR A 147 -20.21 17.18 11.66
N ASP A 148 -19.74 18.41 11.90
CA ASP A 148 -20.07 19.28 13.04
C ASP A 148 -21.59 19.35 13.33
N ASN A 149 -22.40 19.26 12.27
CA ASN A 149 -23.82 18.97 12.37
C ASN A 149 -24.02 17.45 12.47
N TYR A 150 -24.30 16.94 13.67
CA TYR A 150 -24.53 15.51 13.89
C TYR A 150 -25.60 14.99 12.92
N ARG A 151 -25.15 14.22 11.93
CA ARG A 151 -25.99 13.38 11.09
C ARG A 151 -25.66 11.94 11.42
N PRO A 152 -26.65 11.07 11.66
CA PRO A 152 -26.40 9.64 11.75
C PRO A 152 -25.62 9.19 10.51
N PRO A 153 -24.52 8.44 10.67
CA PRO A 153 -23.75 7.95 9.53
C PRO A 153 -24.66 7.15 8.59
N HIS A 154 -24.59 7.45 7.30
CA HIS A 154 -25.21 6.64 6.26
C HIS A 154 -24.33 5.43 5.95
N TYR A 155 -25.00 4.31 5.75
CA TYR A 155 -24.37 3.03 5.48
C TYR A 155 -24.86 2.50 4.16
N THR A 156 -23.95 1.89 3.42
CA THR A 156 -24.27 1.28 2.14
C THR A 156 -23.81 -0.18 2.17
N PRO A 157 -24.68 -1.12 1.77
CA PRO A 157 -24.27 -2.51 1.60
C PRO A 157 -23.08 -2.61 0.64
N GLN A 158 -22.18 -3.55 0.91
CA GLN A 158 -21.10 -3.88 -0.01
C GLN A 158 -20.80 -5.38 0.01
N THR A 159 -20.06 -5.83 -0.99
CA THR A 159 -19.66 -7.23 -1.16
C THR A 159 -18.27 -7.49 -0.62
N VAL A 160 -17.91 -8.78 -0.46
CA VAL A 160 -16.55 -9.18 -0.09
C VAL A 160 -15.52 -8.62 -1.08
N ALA A 161 -15.81 -8.63 -2.39
CA ALA A 161 -14.95 -8.05 -3.42
C ALA A 161 -14.67 -6.57 -3.20
N MET A 162 -15.71 -5.77 -2.92
CA MET A 162 -15.57 -4.34 -2.66
C MET A 162 -14.75 -4.07 -1.40
N ALA A 163 -15.01 -4.81 -0.32
CA ALA A 163 -14.25 -4.73 0.92
C ALA A 163 -12.76 -5.06 0.72
N VAL A 164 -12.46 -6.11 -0.04
CA VAL A 164 -11.07 -6.51 -0.32
C VAL A 164 -10.36 -5.46 -1.17
N LEU A 165 -11.01 -4.91 -2.19
CA LEU A 165 -10.46 -3.81 -3.00
C LEU A 165 -10.12 -2.57 -2.15
N GLN A 166 -10.98 -2.22 -1.20
CA GLN A 166 -10.72 -1.14 -0.25
C GLN A 166 -9.51 -1.43 0.67
N LEU A 167 -9.40 -2.65 1.19
CA LEU A 167 -8.26 -3.06 2.04
C LEU A 167 -6.91 -2.88 1.36
N VAL A 168 -6.83 -3.18 0.07
CA VAL A 168 -5.59 -3.08 -0.72
C VAL A 168 -5.49 -1.77 -1.51
N GLU A 169 -6.38 -0.80 -1.23
CA GLU A 169 -6.43 0.52 -1.86
C GLU A 169 -6.47 0.48 -3.41
N LYS A 170 -7.12 -0.53 -4.01
CA LYS A 170 -7.30 -0.62 -5.47
C LYS A 170 -8.74 -0.36 -5.87
N ARG A 171 -8.94 0.32 -7.01
CA ARG A 171 -10.27 0.74 -7.48
C ARG A 171 -11.07 -0.38 -8.11
N THR A 172 -10.39 -1.28 -8.83
CA THR A 172 -11.00 -2.40 -9.55
C THR A 172 -10.10 -3.62 -9.50
N LYS A 173 -10.67 -4.78 -9.86
CA LYS A 173 -9.90 -6.02 -10.00
C LYS A 173 -8.80 -5.88 -11.04
N GLU A 174 -9.05 -5.19 -12.16
CA GLU A 174 -8.06 -5.01 -13.24
C GLU A 174 -6.86 -4.19 -12.75
N PHE A 175 -7.10 -3.17 -11.92
CA PHE A 175 -6.02 -2.42 -11.27
C PHE A 175 -5.23 -3.28 -10.28
N PHE A 176 -5.93 -4.12 -9.51
CA PHE A 176 -5.28 -5.08 -8.62
C PHE A 176 -4.44 -6.09 -9.40
N ASP A 177 -4.98 -6.72 -10.44
CA ASP A 177 -4.30 -7.72 -11.25
C ASP A 177 -3.04 -7.13 -11.89
N ARG A 178 -3.15 -5.94 -12.51
CA ARG A 178 -2.01 -5.24 -13.12
C ARG A 178 -0.94 -4.90 -12.09
N TYR A 179 -1.35 -4.39 -10.93
CA TYR A 179 -0.44 -4.15 -9.82
C TYR A 179 0.25 -5.46 -9.44
N TRP A 180 -0.52 -6.53 -9.29
CA TRP A 180 0.00 -7.80 -8.80
C TRP A 180 0.93 -8.50 -9.80
N ASP A 181 0.66 -8.42 -11.10
CA ASP A 181 1.53 -8.98 -12.16
C ASP A 181 2.97 -8.44 -12.07
N ILE A 182 3.12 -7.20 -11.58
CA ILE A 182 4.40 -6.53 -11.40
C ILE A 182 5.06 -6.91 -10.05
N HIS A 183 4.25 -7.14 -9.01
CA HIS A 183 4.72 -7.24 -7.63
C HIS A 183 4.77 -8.66 -7.06
N ALA A 184 4.13 -9.64 -7.69
CA ALA A 184 3.85 -10.95 -7.11
C ALA A 184 5.08 -11.76 -6.69
N THR A 185 6.20 -11.54 -7.35
CA THR A 185 7.46 -12.27 -7.14
C THR A 185 8.47 -11.49 -6.29
N ARG A 186 8.11 -10.28 -5.87
CA ARG A 186 9.01 -9.41 -5.13
C ARG A 186 9.01 -9.72 -3.64
N GLU A 187 10.16 -9.52 -3.01
CA GLU A 187 10.29 -9.61 -1.56
C GLU A 187 9.72 -8.37 -0.86
N TYR A 188 9.82 -7.21 -1.50
CA TYR A 188 9.29 -5.93 -1.04
C TYR A 188 8.85 -5.05 -2.23
N CYS A 189 8.06 -4.02 -1.92
CA CYS A 189 7.72 -2.94 -2.83
C CYS A 189 7.40 -1.64 -2.09
N GLY A 190 7.73 -0.51 -2.71
CA GLY A 190 7.55 0.83 -2.15
C GLY A 190 6.09 1.16 -1.81
N ASP A 191 5.14 0.85 -2.70
CA ASP A 191 3.70 1.13 -2.53
C ASP A 191 3.14 0.37 -1.33
N TRP A 192 3.70 -0.80 -1.00
CA TRP A 192 3.28 -1.54 0.17
C TRP A 192 3.74 -0.93 1.49
N PHE A 193 4.99 -0.48 1.57
CA PHE A 193 5.42 0.29 2.72
C PHE A 193 4.62 1.60 2.83
N LEU A 194 4.34 2.26 1.70
CA LEU A 194 3.50 3.45 1.68
C LEU A 194 2.11 3.18 2.25
N TRP A 195 1.48 2.06 1.85
CA TRP A 195 0.23 1.60 2.44
C TRP A 195 0.36 1.45 3.97
N GLN A 196 1.44 0.85 4.48
CA GLN A 196 1.67 0.74 5.92
C GLN A 196 1.89 2.09 6.61
N PHE A 197 2.49 3.09 5.95
CA PHE A 197 2.62 4.44 6.51
C PHE A 197 1.30 5.22 6.53
N ARG A 198 0.38 4.94 5.60
CA ARG A 198 -1.00 5.47 5.63
C ARG A 198 -1.82 4.93 6.81
N HIS A 199 -1.43 3.77 7.30
CA HIS A 199 -2.04 3.08 8.44
C HIS A 199 -1.09 3.17 9.64
N GLN A 200 -1.13 4.29 10.37
CA GLN A 200 -0.15 4.66 11.39
C GLN A 200 0.25 3.54 12.36
N GLU A 201 -0.65 2.62 12.70
CA GLU A 201 -0.36 1.45 13.53
C GLU A 201 0.71 0.49 12.96
N PHE A 202 0.96 0.52 11.65
CA PHE A 202 1.96 -0.28 10.96
C PHE A 202 3.21 0.51 10.57
N ALA A 203 3.24 1.83 10.78
CA ALA A 203 4.38 2.66 10.38
C ALA A 203 5.70 2.19 11.02
N SER A 204 5.67 1.73 12.28
CA SER A 204 6.86 1.18 12.95
C SER A 204 7.34 -0.13 12.32
N VAL A 205 6.42 -1.02 11.93
CA VAL A 205 6.72 -2.26 11.23
C VAL A 205 7.29 -1.96 9.85
N ALA A 206 6.70 -1.01 9.13
CA ALA A 206 7.18 -0.56 7.83
C ALA A 206 8.62 -0.04 7.90
N ARG A 207 8.91 0.82 8.89
CA ARG A 207 10.28 1.31 9.14
C ARG A 207 11.26 0.17 9.36
N GLN A 208 10.92 -0.76 10.23
CA GLN A 208 11.79 -1.92 10.49
C GLN A 208 12.01 -2.75 9.23
N GLY A 209 10.96 -3.00 8.45
CA GLY A 209 11.03 -3.67 7.16
C GLY A 209 11.98 -2.97 6.19
N ILE A 210 11.82 -1.65 6.01
CA ILE A 210 12.70 -0.85 5.15
C ILE A 210 14.16 -0.96 5.58
N GLN A 211 14.47 -0.95 6.89
CA GLN A 211 15.85 -1.07 7.36
C GLN A 211 16.52 -2.40 7.00
N THR A 212 15.75 -3.46 6.72
CA THR A 212 16.30 -4.76 6.29
C THR A 212 16.65 -4.82 4.80
N ILE A 213 16.22 -3.83 4.02
CA ILE A 213 16.47 -3.76 2.58
C ILE A 213 17.93 -3.35 2.33
N ALA A 214 18.52 -3.89 1.27
CA ALA A 214 19.85 -3.50 0.83
C ALA A 214 19.85 -2.08 0.23
N SER A 215 20.98 -1.39 0.36
CA SER A 215 21.21 -0.15 -0.38
C SER A 215 21.35 -0.46 -1.89
N PRO A 216 20.87 0.40 -2.81
CA PRO A 216 20.30 1.73 -2.58
C PRO A 216 18.78 1.76 -2.33
N ASP A 217 18.07 0.63 -2.48
CA ASP A 217 16.60 0.59 -2.39
C ASP A 217 16.08 1.04 -1.03
N ARG A 218 16.79 0.69 0.05
CA ARG A 218 16.44 1.16 1.41
C ARG A 218 16.36 2.68 1.49
N GLU A 219 17.40 3.39 1.05
CA GLU A 219 17.46 4.85 1.10
C GLU A 219 16.44 5.48 0.15
N LEU A 220 16.28 4.92 -1.05
CA LEU A 220 15.32 5.42 -2.04
C LEU A 220 13.87 5.26 -1.57
N ILE A 221 13.49 4.12 -0.99
CA ILE A 221 12.14 3.92 -0.44
C ILE A 221 11.91 4.85 0.76
N ALA A 222 12.91 5.02 1.64
CA ALA A 222 12.81 5.94 2.76
C ALA A 222 12.61 7.39 2.31
N LEU A 223 13.36 7.83 1.30
CA LEU A 223 13.20 9.15 0.68
C LEU A 223 11.83 9.28 0.00
N TRP A 224 11.48 8.38 -0.92
CA TRP A 224 10.23 8.43 -1.69
C TRP A 224 8.99 8.46 -0.79
N ILE A 225 8.97 7.69 0.30
CA ILE A 225 7.86 7.75 1.28
C ILE A 225 7.95 9.00 2.15
N GLY A 226 9.11 9.28 2.75
CA GLY A 226 9.23 10.31 3.78
C GLY A 226 9.22 11.74 3.26
N SER A 227 9.64 11.98 2.01
CA SER A 227 9.46 13.28 1.36
C SER A 227 8.05 13.45 0.80
N GLY A 228 7.39 12.34 0.45
CA GLY A 228 6.04 12.33 -0.10
C GLY A 228 5.02 13.04 0.78
N ARG A 229 4.07 13.72 0.15
CA ARG A 229 2.93 14.34 0.83
C ARG A 229 1.78 13.36 0.87
N SER A 230 1.06 13.37 1.99
CA SER A 230 -0.30 12.83 2.05
C SER A 230 -1.24 13.81 1.35
N ASP A 231 -1.91 13.35 0.29
CA ASP A 231 -2.91 14.09 -0.49
C ASP A 231 -3.99 14.76 0.39
N PHE A 232 -4.22 14.24 1.60
CA PHE A 232 -5.34 14.65 2.44
C PHE A 232 -5.00 15.80 3.39
N GLN A 233 -3.71 16.06 3.67
CA GLN A 233 -3.36 17.00 4.75
C GLN A 233 -2.22 17.97 4.42
N ASN A 234 -1.59 17.88 3.24
CA ASN A 234 -0.29 18.54 3.00
C ASN A 234 0.77 18.18 4.07
N GLU A 235 0.51 17.14 4.86
CA GLU A 235 1.41 16.66 5.90
C GLU A 235 2.23 15.51 5.33
N ARG A 236 3.50 15.49 5.70
CA ARG A 236 4.37 14.35 5.39
C ARG A 236 3.94 13.16 6.23
N TYR A 237 4.12 11.96 5.70
CA TYR A 237 3.86 10.74 6.46
C TYR A 237 4.62 10.79 7.78
N SER A 238 3.89 10.65 8.89
CA SER A 238 4.48 10.54 10.22
C SER A 238 5.36 9.29 10.22
N GLY A 239 6.68 9.50 10.31
CA GLY A 239 7.62 8.41 10.15
C GLY A 239 9.03 8.92 10.11
N TYR A 240 9.35 9.76 9.13
CA TYR A 240 10.71 10.26 8.92
C TYR A 240 10.81 11.75 9.27
N THR A 241 11.85 12.11 10.01
CA THR A 241 12.22 13.52 10.19
C THR A 241 13.10 14.01 9.04
N ASN A 242 13.20 15.33 8.84
CA ASN A 242 14.14 15.91 7.86
C ASN A 242 15.59 15.46 8.09
N VAL A 243 16.00 15.32 9.35
CA VAL A 243 17.35 14.87 9.71
C VAL A 243 17.59 13.45 9.24
N GLU A 244 16.61 12.55 9.41
CA GLU A 244 16.69 11.16 8.95
C GLU A 244 16.70 11.07 7.43
N LEU A 245 15.88 11.86 6.73
CA LEU A 245 15.85 11.87 5.27
C LEU A 245 17.15 12.43 4.68
N LEU A 246 17.71 13.48 5.28
CA LEU A 246 19.01 14.00 4.87
C LEU A 246 20.13 12.97 5.11
N ALA A 247 20.08 12.24 6.21
CA ALA A 247 21.01 11.14 6.47
C ALA A 247 20.86 10.02 5.43
N ALA A 248 19.64 9.63 5.08
CA ALA A 248 19.37 8.66 4.02
C ALA A 248 19.91 9.13 2.66
N ALA A 249 19.69 10.41 2.29
CA ALA A 249 20.23 10.98 1.07
C ALA A 249 21.77 11.01 1.05
N LYS A 250 22.41 11.29 2.18
CA LYS A 250 23.88 11.21 2.32
C LYS A 250 24.40 9.78 2.17
N HIS A 251 23.72 8.80 2.77
CA HIS A 251 24.07 7.39 2.61
C HIS A 251 23.85 6.88 1.19
N LEU A 252 22.81 7.37 0.49
CA LEU A 252 22.56 7.06 -0.91
C LEU A 252 23.74 7.47 -1.79
N GLY A 253 24.39 8.59 -1.46
CA GLY A 253 25.60 9.09 -2.10
C GLY A 253 25.32 9.97 -3.32
N ARG A 254 26.27 10.88 -3.60
CA ARG A 254 26.16 11.93 -4.62
C ARG A 254 25.73 11.42 -6.00
N GLU A 255 26.40 10.39 -6.53
CA GLU A 255 26.09 9.84 -7.86
C GLU A 255 24.65 9.31 -7.98
N ASN A 256 24.16 8.65 -6.93
CA ASN A 256 22.81 8.12 -6.89
C ASN A 256 21.78 9.24 -6.69
N VAL A 257 22.10 10.27 -5.91
CA VAL A 257 21.29 11.50 -5.80
C VAL A 257 21.15 12.17 -7.17
N LEU A 258 22.24 12.36 -7.92
CA LEU A 258 22.19 12.90 -9.28
C LEU A 258 21.37 12.00 -10.21
N SER A 259 21.47 10.68 -10.06
CA SER A 259 20.70 9.73 -10.86
C SER A 259 19.20 9.86 -10.59
N VAL A 260 18.77 10.06 -9.33
CA VAL A 260 17.38 10.39 -8.99
C VAL A 260 16.95 11.71 -9.62
N LEU A 261 17.76 12.77 -9.51
CA LEU A 261 17.43 14.08 -10.10
C LEU A 261 17.33 14.03 -11.63
N ARG A 262 18.03 13.08 -12.28
CA ARG A 262 17.96 12.78 -13.72
C ARG A 262 16.83 11.82 -14.11
N ASN A 263 15.89 11.55 -13.22
CA ASN A 263 14.79 10.61 -13.42
C ASN A 263 15.25 9.17 -13.75
N ARG A 264 16.37 8.75 -13.14
CA ARG A 264 16.98 7.42 -13.30
C ARG A 264 17.41 6.86 -11.94
N PRO A 265 16.48 6.68 -10.98
CA PRO A 265 16.85 6.19 -9.66
C PRO A 265 17.49 4.80 -9.79
N PRO A 266 18.56 4.49 -9.03
CA PRO A 266 19.29 3.23 -9.15
C PRO A 266 18.56 2.08 -8.42
N THR A 267 17.29 1.86 -8.76
CA THR A 267 16.43 0.86 -8.11
C THR A 267 15.76 -0.05 -9.12
N ALA A 268 15.41 -1.26 -8.68
CA ALA A 268 14.56 -2.16 -9.44
C ALA A 268 13.09 -2.11 -8.94
N ASP A 269 12.77 -1.23 -7.99
CA ASP A 269 11.42 -1.07 -7.45
C ASP A 269 10.52 -0.32 -8.46
N PRO A 270 9.50 -0.97 -9.03
CA PRO A 270 8.61 -0.36 -10.00
C PRO A 270 7.83 0.82 -9.42
N ASP A 271 7.57 0.87 -8.11
CA ASP A 271 6.81 1.95 -7.49
C ASP A 271 7.63 3.25 -7.45
N VAL A 272 8.95 3.13 -7.30
CA VAL A 272 9.91 4.25 -7.34
C VAL A 272 10.28 4.62 -8.79
N LEU A 273 10.21 3.65 -9.73
CA LEU A 273 10.51 3.85 -11.16
C LEU A 273 9.35 4.43 -11.97
N GLN A 274 8.08 4.27 -11.53
CA GLN A 274 6.87 4.65 -12.27
C GLN A 274 6.64 6.17 -12.35
N ASN A 275 7.63 6.89 -12.89
CA ASN A 275 7.66 8.35 -13.03
C ASN A 275 7.02 8.84 -14.33
N SER A 276 6.28 7.98 -15.03
CA SER A 276 5.90 8.19 -16.43
C SER A 276 4.44 8.55 -16.66
N SER A 277 3.60 8.53 -15.62
CA SER A 277 2.18 8.84 -15.75
C SER A 277 1.81 10.01 -14.84
N PRO A 278 1.77 11.24 -15.40
CA PRO A 278 1.27 12.42 -14.70
C PRO A 278 -0.09 12.15 -14.05
N GLY A 279 -0.27 12.62 -12.81
CA GLY A 279 -1.51 12.43 -12.06
C GLY A 279 -1.65 11.09 -11.33
N THR A 280 -0.58 10.27 -11.29
CA THR A 280 -0.51 9.10 -10.41
C THR A 280 0.13 9.45 -9.07
N TYR A 281 -0.23 8.72 -8.01
CA TYR A 281 0.34 8.90 -6.67
C TYR A 281 1.88 8.76 -6.67
N SER A 282 2.41 7.77 -7.40
CA SER A 282 3.85 7.50 -7.44
C SER A 282 4.66 8.68 -8.00
N PHE A 283 4.08 9.37 -8.97
CA PHE A 283 4.68 10.54 -9.58
C PHE A 283 4.83 11.72 -8.60
N GLN A 284 3.79 11.99 -7.79
CA GLN A 284 3.84 13.05 -6.78
C GLN A 284 4.91 12.77 -5.73
N HIS A 285 5.00 11.53 -5.25
CA HIS A 285 6.05 11.12 -4.31
C HIS A 285 7.46 11.31 -4.89
N TYR A 286 7.67 10.94 -6.15
CA TYR A 286 8.94 11.16 -6.82
C TYR A 286 9.29 12.65 -6.97
N SER A 287 8.31 13.48 -7.30
CA SER A 287 8.48 14.94 -7.38
C SER A 287 8.89 15.53 -6.03
N GLU A 288 8.22 15.15 -4.95
CA GLU A 288 8.56 15.63 -3.60
C GLU A 288 9.94 15.14 -3.15
N MET A 289 10.35 13.93 -3.57
CA MET A 289 11.71 13.44 -3.37
C MET A 289 12.73 14.32 -4.10
N GLY A 290 12.47 14.69 -5.36
CA GLY A 290 13.30 15.63 -6.11
C GLY A 290 13.42 16.99 -5.43
N HIS A 291 12.30 17.57 -5.01
CA HIS A 291 12.28 18.84 -4.25
C HIS A 291 13.10 18.76 -2.97
N PHE A 292 12.96 17.67 -2.21
CA PHE A 292 13.72 17.46 -0.99
C PHE A 292 15.23 17.44 -1.26
N LEU A 293 15.67 16.70 -2.28
CA LEU A 293 17.08 16.60 -2.64
C LEU A 293 17.65 17.96 -3.09
N LEU A 294 16.91 18.72 -3.91
CA LEU A 294 17.33 20.04 -4.37
C LEU A 294 17.37 21.07 -3.22
N ALA A 295 16.42 21.00 -2.28
CA ALA A 295 16.41 21.87 -1.09
C ALA A 295 17.63 21.66 -0.18
N HIS A 296 18.27 20.48 -0.26
CA HIS A 296 19.48 20.11 0.47
C HIS A 296 20.71 19.96 -0.45
N ALA A 297 20.70 20.58 -1.64
CA ALA A 297 21.77 20.44 -2.62
C ALA A 297 23.15 20.84 -2.07
N LYS A 298 23.23 21.83 -1.17
CA LYS A 298 24.50 22.27 -0.57
C LYS A 298 25.16 21.19 0.28
N GLU A 299 24.37 20.30 0.86
CA GLU A 299 24.82 19.21 1.71
C GLU A 299 25.01 17.88 0.96
N LEU A 300 24.49 17.78 -0.27
CA LEU A 300 24.42 16.54 -1.05
C LEU A 300 25.24 16.57 -2.34
N LEU A 301 25.46 17.74 -2.91
CA LEU A 301 26.06 17.95 -4.22
C LEU A 301 27.26 18.90 -4.13
N GLU A 302 28.06 18.93 -5.19
CA GLU A 302 29.17 19.86 -5.35
C GLU A 302 28.85 20.93 -6.40
N SER A 303 29.61 22.03 -6.42
CA SER A 303 29.49 23.05 -7.46
C SER A 303 29.76 22.51 -8.87
N SER A 304 30.57 21.43 -8.98
CA SER A 304 30.84 20.74 -10.24
C SER A 304 29.61 20.01 -10.81
N ASP A 305 28.52 19.86 -10.04
CA ASP A 305 27.27 19.26 -10.50
C ASP A 305 26.34 20.26 -11.20
N ALA A 306 26.64 21.57 -11.13
CA ALA A 306 25.75 22.62 -11.62
C ALA A 306 25.40 22.46 -13.10
N ASP A 307 26.38 22.18 -13.96
CA ASP A 307 26.16 22.01 -15.40
C ASP A 307 25.21 20.84 -15.69
N ALA A 308 25.38 19.72 -14.98
CA ALA A 308 24.50 18.57 -15.17
C ALA A 308 23.06 18.81 -14.70
N LEU A 309 22.87 19.65 -13.67
CA LEU A 309 21.54 20.08 -13.22
C LEU A 309 20.90 21.04 -14.23
N LEU A 310 21.68 21.96 -14.80
CA LEU A 310 21.22 22.90 -15.83
C LEU A 310 20.84 22.19 -17.14
N ASP A 311 21.62 21.19 -17.55
CA ASP A 311 21.32 20.35 -18.70
C ASP A 311 20.00 19.59 -18.50
N GLN A 312 19.81 19.04 -17.31
CA GLN A 312 18.58 18.33 -16.94
C GLN A 312 17.38 19.29 -16.94
N GLU A 313 17.52 20.46 -16.36
CA GLU A 313 16.48 21.50 -16.37
C GLU A 313 16.07 21.90 -17.79
N THR A 314 17.06 22.12 -18.65
CA THR A 314 16.87 22.45 -20.07
C THR A 314 16.13 21.33 -20.80
N ALA A 315 16.54 20.08 -20.57
CA ALA A 315 15.89 18.92 -21.16
C ALA A 315 14.43 18.78 -20.73
N GLU A 316 14.13 19.01 -19.44
CA GLU A 316 12.74 18.97 -18.93
C GLU A 316 11.90 20.13 -19.48
N ARG A 317 12.43 21.36 -19.59
CA ARG A 317 11.73 22.47 -20.28
C ARG A 317 11.41 22.16 -21.74
N ALA A 318 12.32 21.45 -22.42
CA ALA A 318 12.16 21.11 -23.83
C ALA A 318 11.09 20.05 -24.09
N ARG A 319 10.70 19.24 -23.08
CA ARG A 319 9.72 18.15 -23.24
C ARG A 319 8.31 18.59 -23.67
N LYS A 320 8.00 19.90 -23.68
CA LYS A 320 6.87 20.52 -24.43
C LYS A 320 5.49 19.83 -24.29
N ASN A 321 5.20 19.15 -23.19
CA ASN A 321 3.86 18.62 -22.96
C ASN A 321 3.04 19.66 -22.19
N SER A 322 2.23 20.45 -22.90
CA SER A 322 1.39 21.53 -22.32
C SER A 322 0.27 21.03 -21.39
N GLN A 323 0.07 19.72 -21.32
CA GLN A 323 -0.89 19.02 -20.46
C GLN A 323 -0.25 18.53 -19.15
N GLU A 324 1.05 18.69 -18.96
CA GLU A 324 1.76 18.27 -17.74
C GLU A 324 2.14 19.52 -16.93
N PRO A 325 1.44 19.82 -15.82
CA PRO A 325 1.74 20.98 -14.97
C PRO A 325 3.11 20.91 -14.26
N VAL A 326 3.90 19.87 -14.50
CA VAL A 326 4.69 19.26 -13.43
C VAL A 326 5.93 20.06 -13.07
N HIS A 327 6.61 20.69 -14.03
CA HIS A 327 7.99 21.14 -13.76
C HIS A 327 8.15 22.64 -13.53
N ARG A 328 7.08 23.45 -13.61
CA ARG A 328 7.17 24.86 -13.20
C ARG A 328 7.44 25.02 -11.69
N GLU A 329 7.22 23.99 -10.89
CA GLU A 329 7.34 24.05 -9.43
C GLU A 329 8.66 23.48 -8.88
N TRP A 330 9.49 22.82 -9.72
CA TRP A 330 10.71 22.12 -9.27
C TRP A 330 11.88 23.05 -8.98
N TRP A 331 11.87 24.23 -9.62
CA TRP A 331 12.93 25.21 -9.54
C TRP A 331 12.34 26.48 -8.93
N PRO A 332 12.76 26.86 -7.71
CA PRO A 332 12.21 28.02 -7.00
C PRO A 332 12.45 29.36 -7.69
#